data_AF-A0A644YAL1-F1
#
_entry.id   AF-A0A644YAL1-F1
#
_cell.length_a   1.000
_cell.length_b   1.000
_cell.length_c   1.000
_cell.angle_alpha   90.00
_cell.angle_beta   90.00
_cell.angle_gamma   90.00
#
_symmetry.space_group_name_H-M   'P 1'
#
loop_
_entity.id
_entity.type
_entity.pdbx_description
1 polymer ?
#
loop_
_entity_poly.entity_id
_entity_poly.type
_entity_poly.pdbx_seq_one_letter_code
_entity_poly.pdbx_strand_id
1 'polypeptide(L)'
;MTEGSLNPHDILRISGVRATQRYLVQQVLGVYKSQGVEINDKHIEVVVRQMMRKIRIDESGDTAMLPGEIVDVSEFDAQNMDMVDQDKEVSEGHPVLLGITKASLATDSFLSAASFQETTRNLTDAAIKGKVDPLLGLKENVIIGKLIPAGTGMSRYRNIKIKYNNETK
;
A
#
# COMPACT_ATOMS: atom_id res chain seq x y z
N MET A 1 14.43 24.35 -21.01
CA MET A 1 14.05 23.78 -19.70
C MET A 1 14.32 24.85 -18.65
N THR A 2 13.34 25.20 -17.84
CA THR A 2 13.46 26.19 -16.75
C THR A 2 14.09 25.55 -15.51
N GLU A 3 14.85 26.32 -14.72
CA GLU A 3 15.38 25.85 -13.43
C GLU A 3 14.24 25.63 -12.43
N GLY A 4 14.28 24.51 -11.70
CA GLY A 4 13.30 24.17 -10.67
C GLY A 4 13.18 22.67 -10.40
N SER A 5 12.43 22.31 -9.36
CA SER A 5 12.06 20.93 -9.12
C SER A 5 11.05 20.46 -10.18
N LEU A 6 11.22 19.23 -10.65
CA LEU A 6 10.29 18.60 -11.57
C LEU A 6 9.07 18.13 -10.78
N ASN A 7 7.88 18.27 -11.36
CA ASN A 7 6.68 17.73 -10.77
C ASN A 7 6.69 16.18 -10.87
N PRO A 8 6.65 15.45 -9.73
CA PRO A 8 6.63 13.98 -9.75
C PRO A 8 5.48 13.36 -10.53
N HIS A 9 4.33 14.06 -10.63
CA HIS A 9 3.19 13.61 -11.43
C HIS A 9 3.48 13.64 -12.93
N ASP A 10 4.23 14.65 -13.40
CA ASP A 10 4.63 14.74 -14.80
C ASP A 10 5.68 13.68 -15.13
N ILE A 11 6.62 13.43 -14.21
CA ILE A 11 7.60 12.34 -14.35
C ILE A 11 6.87 10.99 -14.42
N LEU A 12 5.83 10.78 -13.61
CA LEU A 12 5.07 9.52 -13.64
C LEU A 12 4.39 9.31 -14.99
N ARG A 13 3.76 10.36 -15.53
CA ARG A 13 3.05 10.30 -16.81
C ARG A 13 3.99 10.09 -18.00
N ILE A 14 5.20 10.67 -17.97
CA ILE A 14 6.11 10.68 -19.12
C ILE A 14 7.15 9.55 -19.04
N SER A 15 7.75 9.36 -17.87
CA SER A 15 8.92 8.49 -17.65
C SER A 15 8.59 7.22 -16.86
N GLY A 16 7.36 7.08 -16.36
CA GLY A 16 6.87 5.89 -15.68
C GLY A 16 7.32 5.74 -14.22
N VAL A 17 6.84 4.66 -13.59
CA VAL A 17 6.93 4.41 -12.14
C VAL A 17 8.38 4.41 -11.63
N ARG A 18 9.28 3.66 -12.28
CA ARG A 18 10.68 3.52 -11.84
C ARG A 18 11.44 4.85 -11.86
N ALA A 19 11.15 5.72 -12.84
CA ALA A 19 11.78 7.03 -12.93
C ALA A 19 11.29 7.94 -11.79
N THR A 20 9.98 7.95 -11.53
CA THR A 20 9.38 8.73 -10.42
C THR A 20 9.91 8.27 -9.07
N GLN A 21 10.00 6.96 -8.82
CA GLN A 21 10.52 6.43 -7.55
C GLN A 21 11.96 6.91 -7.30
N ARG A 22 12.82 6.76 -8.32
CA ARG A 22 14.22 7.19 -8.25
C ARG A 22 14.35 8.69 -8.03
N TYR A 23 13.54 9.48 -8.74
CA TYR A 23 13.50 10.93 -8.57
C TYR A 23 13.17 11.30 -7.12
N LEU A 24 12.09 10.74 -6.56
CA LEU A 24 11.67 11.03 -5.18
C LEU A 24 12.74 10.66 -4.16
N VAL A 25 13.34 9.46 -4.29
CA VAL A 25 14.42 9.02 -3.39
C VAL A 25 15.61 9.98 -3.44
N GLN A 26 16.04 10.38 -4.65
CA GLN A 26 17.17 11.28 -4.82
C GLN A 26 16.90 12.69 -4.28
N GLN A 27 15.70 13.23 -4.49
CA GLN A 27 15.35 14.56 -3.98
C GLN A 27 15.35 14.58 -2.45
N VAL A 28 14.74 13.59 -1.81
CA VAL A 28 14.70 13.49 -0.34
C VAL A 28 16.11 13.29 0.21
N LEU A 29 16.87 12.35 -0.36
CA LEU A 29 18.24 12.09 0.08
C LEU A 29 19.16 13.30 -0.12
N GLY A 30 18.95 14.09 -1.16
CA GLY A 30 19.70 15.33 -1.41
C GLY A 30 19.56 16.35 -0.28
N VAL A 31 18.35 16.52 0.26
CA VAL A 31 18.09 17.42 1.40
C VAL A 31 18.75 16.91 2.68
N TYR A 32 18.68 15.60 2.96
CA TYR A 32 19.35 15.02 4.13
C TYR A 32 20.87 15.13 4.02
N LYS A 33 21.43 14.84 2.84
CA LYS A 33 22.87 14.99 2.56
C LYS A 33 23.33 16.43 2.72
N SER A 34 22.55 17.42 2.27
CA SER A 34 22.93 18.84 2.44
C SER A 34 22.94 19.29 3.90
N GLN A 35 22.22 18.60 4.77
CA GLN A 35 22.22 18.82 6.23
C GLN A 35 23.24 17.95 6.96
N GLY A 36 24.07 17.18 6.24
CA GLY A 36 25.06 16.28 6.84
C GLY A 36 24.46 15.04 7.51
N VAL A 37 23.21 14.70 7.21
CA VAL A 37 22.53 13.53 7.79
C VAL A 37 22.63 12.34 6.83
N GLU A 38 23.24 11.25 7.29
CA GLU A 38 23.30 10.00 6.54
C GLU A 38 22.06 9.15 6.80
N ILE A 39 21.33 8.81 5.74
CA ILE A 39 20.17 7.93 5.77
C ILE A 39 20.32 6.89 4.67
N ASN A 40 20.06 5.62 5.00
CA ASN A 40 20.02 4.55 4.01
C ASN A 40 18.81 4.74 3.07
N ASP A 41 19.05 4.67 1.77
CA ASP A 41 18.04 4.85 0.72
C ASP A 41 16.84 3.89 0.87
N LYS A 42 17.07 2.66 1.35
CA LYS A 42 16.02 1.66 1.60
C LYS A 42 14.86 2.19 2.44
N HIS A 43 15.11 3.06 3.40
CA HIS A 43 14.03 3.63 4.22
C HIS A 43 13.11 4.54 3.40
N ILE A 44 13.70 5.37 2.53
CA ILE A 44 12.95 6.26 1.66
C ILE A 44 12.25 5.47 0.56
N GLU A 45 12.89 4.43 0.02
CA GLU A 45 12.27 3.51 -0.94
C GLU A 45 11.02 2.84 -0.38
N VAL A 46 11.04 2.41 0.89
CA VAL A 46 9.86 1.82 1.53
C VAL A 46 8.72 2.83 1.60
N VAL A 47 8.99 4.09 1.92
CA VAL A 47 7.96 5.15 1.97
C VAL A 47 7.42 5.46 0.57
N VAL A 48 8.31 5.65 -0.41
CA VAL A 48 7.95 5.94 -1.80
C VAL A 48 7.16 4.77 -2.41
N ARG A 49 7.50 3.53 -2.05
CA ARG A 49 6.70 2.36 -2.42
C ARG A 49 5.26 2.51 -1.92
N GLN A 50 5.04 2.89 -0.66
CA GLN A 50 3.68 3.11 -0.13
C GLN A 50 2.92 4.23 -0.85
N MET A 51 3.61 5.27 -1.30
CA MET A 51 3.01 6.38 -2.07
C MET A 51 2.53 5.96 -3.48
N MET A 52 3.00 4.84 -4.02
CA MET A 52 2.72 4.37 -5.38
C MET A 52 2.00 3.02 -5.43
N ARG A 53 1.35 2.61 -4.34
CA ARG A 53 0.62 1.33 -4.25
C ARG A 53 -0.76 1.31 -4.93
N LYS A 54 -1.20 2.43 -5.50
CA LYS A 54 -2.56 2.57 -6.01
C LYS A 54 -2.57 2.78 -7.53
N ILE A 55 -3.57 2.17 -8.17
CA ILE A 55 -3.88 2.32 -9.59
C ILE A 55 -5.26 2.95 -9.69
N ARG A 56 -5.43 3.88 -10.63
CA ARG A 56 -6.74 4.38 -11.02
C ARG A 56 -7.20 3.60 -12.25
N ILE A 57 -8.41 3.09 -12.19
CA ILE A 57 -9.04 2.38 -13.30
C ILE A 57 -9.50 3.38 -14.34
N ASP A 58 -9.12 3.14 -15.59
CA ASP A 58 -9.59 3.88 -16.75
C ASP A 58 -10.77 3.14 -17.39
N GLU A 59 -10.60 1.83 -17.62
CA GLU A 59 -11.62 0.95 -18.19
C GLU A 59 -11.75 -0.32 -17.35
N SER A 60 -13.00 -0.72 -17.08
CA SER A 60 -13.27 -1.86 -16.20
C SER A 60 -13.11 -3.23 -16.86
N GLY A 61 -13.21 -3.32 -18.18
CA GLY A 61 -13.38 -4.59 -18.89
C GLY A 61 -14.53 -5.40 -18.27
N ASP A 62 -14.29 -6.70 -18.06
CA ASP A 62 -15.21 -7.63 -17.40
C ASP A 62 -14.97 -7.76 -15.88
N THR A 63 -14.08 -6.94 -15.30
CA THR A 63 -13.81 -6.96 -13.85
C THR A 63 -14.94 -6.31 -13.05
N ALA A 64 -14.93 -6.52 -11.72
CA ALA A 64 -15.88 -5.88 -10.82
C ALA A 64 -15.52 -4.42 -10.46
N MET A 65 -14.37 -3.93 -10.93
CA MET A 65 -13.87 -2.59 -10.61
C MET A 65 -14.64 -1.53 -11.40
N LEU A 66 -14.74 -0.31 -10.85
CA LEU A 66 -15.44 0.79 -11.50
C LEU A 66 -14.47 1.79 -12.17
N PRO A 67 -14.84 2.39 -13.32
CA PRO A 67 -14.01 3.43 -13.93
C PRO A 67 -13.83 4.62 -12.99
N GLY A 68 -12.60 5.11 -12.85
CA GLY A 68 -12.22 6.17 -11.92
C GLY A 68 -12.00 5.72 -10.47
N GLU A 69 -12.27 4.45 -10.15
CA GLU A 69 -11.95 3.88 -8.84
C GLU A 69 -10.44 3.80 -8.62
N ILE A 70 -10.01 3.93 -7.36
CA ILE A 70 -8.60 3.81 -6.97
C ILE A 70 -8.45 2.55 -6.11
N VAL A 71 -7.80 1.54 -6.68
CA VAL A 71 -7.61 0.21 -6.07
C VAL A 71 -6.13 -0.03 -5.76
N ASP A 72 -5.83 -1.04 -4.94
CA ASP A 72 -4.43 -1.46 -4.72
C ASP A 72 -3.88 -2.19 -5.93
N VAL A 73 -2.59 -2.01 -6.21
CA VAL A 73 -1.89 -2.71 -7.31
C VAL A 73 -2.07 -4.22 -7.17
N SER A 74 -1.97 -4.78 -5.96
CA SER A 74 -2.14 -6.23 -5.76
C SER A 74 -3.55 -6.73 -6.03
N GLU A 75 -4.57 -5.90 -5.79
CA GLU A 75 -5.96 -6.25 -6.08
C GLU A 75 -6.25 -6.17 -7.58
N PHE A 76 -5.77 -5.11 -8.23
CA PHE A 76 -5.83 -4.94 -9.68
C PHE A 76 -5.16 -6.12 -10.41
N ASP A 77 -3.93 -6.46 -10.02
CA ASP A 77 -3.18 -7.56 -10.63
C ASP A 77 -3.89 -8.91 -10.41
N ALA A 78 -4.46 -9.14 -9.22
CA ALA A 78 -5.18 -10.38 -8.92
C ALA A 78 -6.47 -10.52 -9.74
N GLN A 79 -7.30 -9.47 -9.79
CA GLN A 79 -8.55 -9.51 -10.56
C GLN A 79 -8.29 -9.64 -12.06
N ASN A 80 -7.26 -8.96 -12.59
CA ASN A 80 -6.90 -9.09 -13.99
C ASN A 80 -6.35 -10.49 -14.31
N MET A 81 -5.55 -11.08 -13.42
CA MET A 81 -5.08 -12.46 -13.59
C MET A 81 -6.26 -13.44 -13.66
N ASP A 82 -7.25 -13.29 -12.79
CA ASP A 82 -8.47 -14.11 -12.81
C ASP A 82 -9.30 -13.95 -14.10
N MET A 83 -9.32 -12.75 -14.70
CA MET A 83 -10.02 -12.50 -15.97
C MET A 83 -9.26 -13.12 -17.16
N VAL A 84 -7.93 -13.03 -17.16
CA VAL A 84 -7.09 -13.69 -18.19
C VAL A 84 -7.29 -15.20 -18.15
N ASP A 85 -7.34 -15.81 -16.97
CA ASP A 85 -7.59 -17.25 -16.80
C ASP A 85 -8.99 -17.67 -17.29
N GLN A 86 -9.92 -16.71 -17.41
CA GLN A 86 -11.29 -16.92 -17.91
C GLN A 86 -11.47 -16.50 -19.37
N ASP A 87 -10.40 -16.12 -20.09
CA ASP A 87 -10.44 -15.57 -21.45
C ASP A 87 -11.39 -14.36 -21.59
N LYS A 88 -11.44 -13.51 -20.55
CA LYS A 88 -12.29 -12.30 -20.47
C LYS A 88 -11.49 -11.01 -20.67
N GLU A 89 -12.19 -9.90 -20.84
CA GLU A 89 -11.58 -8.58 -20.98
C GLU A 89 -11.03 -8.08 -19.64
N VAL A 90 -9.73 -7.77 -19.60
CA VAL A 90 -9.06 -7.24 -18.41
C VAL A 90 -9.38 -5.77 -18.20
N SER A 91 -9.24 -5.29 -16.97
CA SER A 91 -9.31 -3.87 -16.67
C SER A 91 -8.02 -3.15 -17.04
N GLU A 92 -8.16 -1.92 -17.56
CA GLU A 92 -7.05 -1.01 -17.81
C GLU A 92 -7.01 0.09 -16.76
N GLY A 93 -5.80 0.48 -16.37
CA GLY A 93 -5.60 1.55 -15.42
C GLY A 93 -4.17 2.06 -15.39
N HIS A 94 -4.00 3.25 -14.83
CA HIS A 94 -2.70 3.88 -14.69
C HIS A 94 -2.28 4.03 -13.23
N PRO A 95 -0.98 3.93 -12.92
CA PRO A 95 -0.47 4.14 -11.57
C PRO A 95 -0.70 5.58 -11.12
N VAL A 96 -1.06 5.75 -9.85
CA VAL A 96 -1.26 7.07 -9.24
C VAL A 96 -0.28 7.28 -8.12
N LEU A 97 0.42 8.42 -8.15
CA LEU A 97 1.22 8.89 -7.02
C LEU A 97 0.32 9.59 -6.01
N LEU A 98 0.31 9.08 -4.77
CA LEU A 98 -0.40 9.70 -3.65
C LEU A 98 0.61 10.26 -2.63
N GLY A 99 0.31 11.43 -2.06
CA GLY A 99 1.03 11.93 -0.89
C GLY A 99 0.85 10.98 0.31
N ILE A 100 1.82 10.98 1.24
CA ILE A 100 1.84 10.04 2.39
C ILE A 100 0.53 10.08 3.20
N THR A 101 -0.03 11.26 3.42
CA THR A 101 -1.32 11.44 4.13
C THR A 101 -2.45 10.74 3.39
N LYS A 102 -2.57 10.96 2.07
CA LYS A 102 -3.63 10.37 1.25
C LYS A 102 -3.44 8.85 1.08
N ALA A 103 -2.20 8.39 0.93
CA ALA A 103 -1.88 6.97 0.90
C ALA A 103 -2.23 6.27 2.23
N SER A 104 -2.04 6.94 3.36
CA SER A 104 -2.36 6.40 4.68
C SER A 104 -3.87 6.32 4.95
N LEU A 105 -4.66 7.22 4.37
CA LEU A 105 -6.12 7.21 4.43
C LEU A 105 -6.75 6.20 3.46
N ALA A 106 -6.10 5.96 2.32
CA ALA A 106 -6.53 4.98 1.31
C ALA A 106 -6.15 3.54 1.68
N THR A 107 -6.08 3.21 2.97
CA THR A 107 -5.87 1.86 3.47
C THR A 107 -7.18 1.07 3.47
N ASP A 108 -7.10 -0.24 3.30
CA ASP A 108 -8.28 -1.10 3.18
C ASP A 108 -8.96 -1.34 4.55
N SER A 109 -8.20 -1.17 5.64
CA SER A 109 -8.74 -1.20 6.99
C SER A 109 -9.41 0.12 7.37
N PHE A 110 -10.73 0.07 7.56
CA PHE A 110 -11.47 1.22 8.06
C PHE A 110 -11.12 1.54 9.52
N LEU A 111 -10.74 0.56 10.34
CA LEU A 111 -10.31 0.80 11.73
C LEU A 111 -8.99 1.58 11.78
N SER A 112 -8.02 1.18 10.96
CA SER A 112 -6.75 1.89 10.83
C SER A 112 -6.94 3.29 10.24
N ALA A 113 -7.75 3.42 9.19
CA ALA A 113 -8.06 4.73 8.60
C ALA A 113 -8.73 5.68 9.62
N ALA A 114 -9.76 5.20 10.32
CA ALA A 114 -10.51 5.97 11.31
C ALA A 114 -9.65 6.39 12.53
N SER A 115 -8.63 5.61 12.88
CA SER A 115 -7.66 5.93 13.94
C SER A 115 -6.67 7.03 13.55
N PHE A 116 -6.50 7.30 12.26
CA PHE A 116 -5.54 8.29 11.78
C PHE A 116 -6.17 9.68 11.66
N GLN A 117 -7.16 9.86 10.77
CA GLN A 117 -7.91 11.10 10.58
C GLN A 117 -9.33 10.80 10.07
N GLU A 118 -10.19 11.83 10.05
CA GLU A 118 -11.54 11.77 9.45
C GLU A 118 -12.43 10.60 9.97
N THR A 119 -12.40 10.35 11.27
CA THR A 119 -13.06 9.20 11.93
C THR A 119 -14.54 9.07 11.55
N THR A 120 -15.32 10.15 11.61
CA THR A 120 -16.76 10.14 11.29
C THR A 120 -17.02 9.72 9.85
N ARG A 121 -16.24 10.25 8.90
CA ARG A 121 -16.38 9.92 7.48
C ARG A 121 -16.07 8.45 7.23
N ASN A 122 -14.93 7.98 7.73
CA ASN A 122 -14.48 6.59 7.53
C ASN A 122 -15.47 5.56 8.11
N LEU A 123 -15.99 5.81 9.31
CA LEU A 123 -16.97 4.90 9.93
C LEU A 123 -18.32 4.93 9.22
N THR A 124 -18.76 6.10 8.76
CA THR A 124 -20.02 6.24 8.00
C THR A 124 -19.95 5.50 6.67
N ASP A 125 -18.86 5.71 5.91
CA ASP A 125 -18.64 5.02 4.64
C ASP A 125 -18.54 3.50 4.82
N ALA A 126 -17.87 3.05 5.89
CA ALA A 126 -17.77 1.62 6.22
C ALA A 126 -19.14 1.02 6.60
N ALA A 127 -19.95 1.73 7.38
CA ALA A 127 -21.28 1.29 7.79
C ALA A 127 -22.26 1.21 6.60
N ILE A 128 -22.26 2.23 5.73
CA ILE A 128 -23.10 2.25 4.52
C ILE A 128 -22.75 1.09 3.58
N LYS A 129 -21.45 0.81 3.41
CA LYS A 129 -20.96 -0.25 2.52
C LYS A 129 -20.93 -1.64 3.17
N GLY A 130 -21.25 -1.75 4.46
CA GLY A 130 -21.14 -3.01 5.22
C GLY A 130 -19.73 -3.60 5.21
N LYS A 131 -18.68 -2.76 5.25
CA LYS A 131 -17.29 -3.23 5.16
C LYS A 131 -16.91 -4.11 6.36
N VAL A 132 -16.14 -5.17 6.08
CA VAL A 132 -15.54 -6.04 7.10
C VAL A 132 -14.04 -5.78 7.13
N ASP A 133 -13.48 -5.59 8.33
CA ASP A 133 -12.03 -5.40 8.51
C ASP A 133 -11.35 -6.76 8.74
N PRO A 134 -10.41 -7.18 7.87
CA PRO A 134 -9.75 -8.48 8.00
C PRO A 134 -8.64 -8.49 9.06
N LEU A 135 -8.28 -7.36 9.68
CA LEU A 135 -7.27 -7.24 10.73
C LEU A 135 -5.88 -7.74 10.30
N LEU A 136 -5.46 -7.41 9.09
CA LEU A 136 -4.16 -7.82 8.53
C LEU A 136 -3.04 -6.83 8.89
N GLY A 137 -3.38 -5.63 9.36
CA GLY A 137 -2.46 -4.56 9.68
C GLY A 137 -2.02 -4.53 11.15
N LEU A 138 -1.02 -3.70 11.43
CA LEU A 138 -0.50 -3.54 12.78
C LEU A 138 -1.47 -2.75 13.65
N LYS A 139 -2.06 -1.66 13.12
CA LYS A 139 -2.88 -0.73 13.89
C LYS A 139 -4.19 -1.37 14.35
N GLU A 140 -4.90 -2.08 13.49
CA GLU A 140 -6.16 -2.72 13.89
C GLU A 140 -5.95 -3.75 15.01
N ASN A 141 -4.89 -4.56 14.92
CA ASN A 141 -4.58 -5.56 15.93
C ASN A 141 -4.22 -4.90 17.28
N VAL A 142 -3.46 -3.80 17.26
CA VAL A 142 -3.18 -3.03 18.48
C VAL A 142 -4.46 -2.47 19.10
N ILE A 143 -5.35 -1.88 18.30
CA ILE A 143 -6.62 -1.29 18.78
C ILE A 143 -7.50 -2.35 19.45
N ILE A 144 -7.57 -3.55 18.86
CA ILE A 144 -8.40 -4.65 19.38
C ILE A 144 -7.70 -5.42 20.53
N GLY A 145 -6.39 -5.26 20.71
CA GLY A 145 -5.61 -5.99 21.70
C GLY A 145 -5.20 -7.40 21.27
N LYS A 146 -5.14 -7.66 19.96
CA LYS A 146 -4.57 -8.89 19.39
C LYS A 146 -3.06 -8.74 19.14
N LEU A 147 -2.35 -9.87 19.04
CA LEU A 147 -0.95 -9.87 18.63
C LEU A 147 -0.79 -9.26 17.24
N ILE A 148 0.16 -8.33 17.09
CA ILE A 148 0.46 -7.73 15.79
C ILE A 148 1.01 -8.78 14.82
N PRO A 149 0.71 -8.68 13.51
CA PRO A 149 1.17 -9.62 12.50
C PRO A 149 2.64 -9.36 12.08
N ALA A 150 3.50 -9.02 13.03
CA ALA A 150 4.92 -8.71 12.81
C ALA A 150 5.78 -9.33 13.93
N GLY A 151 7.04 -9.63 13.62
CA GLY A 151 7.95 -10.28 14.58
C GLY A 151 7.39 -11.62 15.06
N THR A 152 7.37 -11.84 16.38
CA THR A 152 6.87 -13.08 17.00
C THR A 152 5.37 -13.31 16.82
N GLY A 153 4.61 -12.27 16.47
CA GLY A 153 3.18 -12.40 16.20
C GLY A 153 2.84 -12.94 14.80
N MET A 154 3.83 -13.09 13.91
CA MET A 154 3.63 -13.75 12.62
C MET A 154 3.27 -15.23 12.81
N SER A 155 2.35 -15.75 12.00
CA SER A 155 1.89 -17.16 12.06
C SER A 155 3.03 -18.18 12.04
N ARG A 156 4.13 -17.88 11.33
CA ARG A 156 5.34 -18.70 11.26
C ARG A 156 5.97 -18.95 12.64
N TYR A 157 5.95 -17.97 13.53
CA TYR A 157 6.55 -18.08 14.87
C TYR A 157 5.53 -18.42 15.95
N ARG A 158 4.27 -18.00 15.78
CA ARG A 158 3.20 -18.27 16.74
C ARG A 158 2.82 -19.75 16.81
N ASN A 159 2.83 -20.46 15.69
CA ASN A 159 2.31 -21.82 15.59
C ASN A 159 3.42 -22.90 15.62
N ILE A 160 4.55 -22.61 16.28
CA ILE A 160 5.66 -23.57 16.38
C ILE A 160 5.24 -24.70 17.34
N LYS A 161 5.20 -25.94 16.82
CA LYS A 161 5.05 -27.14 17.64
C LYS A 161 6.42 -27.60 18.11
N ILE A 162 6.66 -27.56 19.41
CA ILE A 162 7.89 -28.07 20.02
C ILE A 162 7.79 -29.59 20.08
N LYS A 163 8.74 -30.30 19.46
CA LYS A 163 8.92 -31.73 19.65
C LYS A 163 9.92 -31.94 20.79
N TYR A 164 9.50 -32.66 21.83
CA TYR A 164 10.41 -33.14 22.86
C TYR A 164 10.96 -34.50 22.43
N ASN A 165 12.28 -34.63 22.33
CA ASN A 165 12.91 -35.94 22.27
C ASN A 165 12.88 -36.54 23.67
N ASN A 166 11.92 -37.44 23.93
CA ASN A 166 11.99 -38.30 25.09
C ASN A 166 13.04 -39.38 24.83
N GLU A 167 14.32 -39.01 24.93
CA GLU A 167 15.37 -39.98 25.28
C GLU A 167 15.29 -40.20 26.79
N THR A 168 14.36 -41.07 27.17
CA THR A 168 14.31 -41.64 28.51
C THR A 168 15.60 -42.44 28.72
N LYS A 169 16.41 -42.00 29.68
CA LYS A 169 17.51 -42.79 30.24
C LYS A 169 17.00 -44.05 30.93
#